data_AF-A0A6N7BA50-F1
#
_entry.id   AF-A0A6N7BA50-F1
#
_cell.length_a   1.000
_cell.length_b   1.000
_cell.length_c   1.000
_cell.angle_alpha   90.00
_cell.angle_beta   90.00
_cell.angle_gamma   90.00
#
_symmetry.space_group_name_H-M   'P 1'
#
loop_
_entity.id
_entity.type
_entity.pdbx_description
1 polymer ?
#
loop_
_entity_poly.entity_id
_entity_poly.type
_entity_poly.pdbx_seq_one_letter_code
_entity_poly.pdbx_strand_id
1 'polypeptide(L)'
;MDLLFFQPQNSIIIKYSMKKIIALTFAVLTLLIVSSSTYAQDVKRPKLVVGIVVDQMRFDYLYKYYSFYGSGGFKRLMNEGSNFTFAHFNYEVTKTAPGHASIYTGTTPFYHG
;
A
#
# COMPACT_ATOMS: atom_id res chain seq x y z
N MET A 1 -63.64 9.95 47.85
CA MET A 1 -62.52 10.87 47.61
C MET A 1 -61.26 10.08 47.86
N ASP A 2 -60.23 10.29 47.05
CA ASP A 2 -58.89 9.69 47.13
C ASP A 2 -58.67 8.42 46.29
N LEU A 3 -58.43 8.65 44.99
CA LEU A 3 -57.64 7.76 44.15
C LEU A 3 -56.68 8.60 43.28
N LEU A 4 -55.38 8.35 43.50
CA LEU A 4 -54.30 8.36 42.50
C LEU A 4 -53.73 9.70 42.01
N PHE A 5 -53.13 10.48 42.92
CA PHE A 5 -52.03 11.40 42.61
C PHE A 5 -50.69 10.73 42.99
N PHE A 6 -50.15 9.86 42.14
CA PHE A 6 -48.81 9.31 42.39
C PHE A 6 -48.03 9.02 41.09
N GLN A 7 -47.59 10.06 40.39
CA GLN A 7 -46.40 10.14 39.52
C GLN A 7 -46.09 11.65 39.36
N PRO A 8 -44.82 12.17 39.31
CA PRO A 8 -43.64 11.50 38.76
C PRO A 8 -42.29 11.96 39.39
N GLN A 9 -41.94 11.55 40.62
CA GLN A 9 -40.57 11.81 41.13
C GLN A 9 -39.53 10.87 40.47
N ASN A 10 -39.91 9.63 40.15
CA ASN A 10 -39.03 8.66 39.49
C ASN A 10 -38.63 9.07 38.08
N SER A 11 -39.48 9.78 37.32
CA SER A 11 -39.17 10.15 35.93
C SER A 11 -38.04 11.19 35.82
N ILE A 12 -37.95 12.13 36.78
CA ILE A 12 -36.92 13.18 36.82
C ILE A 12 -35.55 12.58 37.18
N ILE A 13 -35.52 11.69 38.18
CA ILE A 13 -34.31 11.00 38.63
C ILE A 13 -33.77 10.09 37.52
N ILE A 14 -34.65 9.33 36.84
CA ILE A 14 -34.27 8.49 35.69
C ILE A 14 -33.72 9.35 34.55
N LYS A 15 -34.34 10.49 34.25
CA LYS A 15 -33.87 11.43 33.20
C LYS A 15 -32.51 12.05 33.54
N TYR A 16 -32.25 12.33 34.81
CA TYR A 16 -30.96 12.84 35.29
C TYR A 16 -29.87 11.76 35.25
N SER A 17 -30.20 10.52 35.61
CA SER A 17 -29.31 9.35 35.48
C SER A 17 -28.94 9.08 34.02
N MET A 18 -29.90 9.12 33.10
CA MET A 18 -29.70 8.97 31.66
C MET A 18 -28.76 10.04 31.08
N LYS A 19 -28.88 11.31 31.51
CA LYS A 19 -27.97 12.39 31.07
C LYS A 19 -26.52 12.15 31.51
N LYS A 20 -26.30 11.62 32.72
CA LYS A 20 -24.96 11.27 33.22
C LYS A 20 -24.34 10.11 32.43
N ILE A 21 -25.14 9.09 32.09
CA ILE A 21 -24.70 7.95 31.28
C ILE A 21 -24.26 8.43 29.89
N ILE A 22 -25.05 9.30 29.25
CA ILE A 22 -24.72 9.87 27.94
C ILE A 22 -23.45 10.73 28.01
N ALA A 23 -23.28 11.53 29.07
CA ALA A 23 -22.06 12.33 29.26
C ALA A 23 -20.82 11.43 29.48
N LEU A 24 -20.98 10.32 30.20
CA LEU A 24 -19.91 9.37 30.47
C LEU A 24 -19.49 8.61 29.20
N THR A 25 -20.45 8.14 28.39
CA THR A 25 -20.14 7.45 27.13
C THR A 25 -19.46 8.40 26.13
N PHE A 26 -19.87 9.67 26.09
CA PHE A 26 -19.22 10.67 25.26
C PHE A 26 -17.78 10.96 25.72
N ALA A 27 -17.54 11.04 27.03
CA ALA A 27 -16.20 11.24 27.59
C ALA A 27 -15.25 10.05 27.32
N VAL A 28 -15.77 8.82 27.41
CA VAL A 28 -15.00 7.61 27.08
C VAL A 28 -14.67 7.56 25.59
N LEU A 29 -15.62 7.92 24.72
CA LEU A 29 -15.40 7.98 23.28
C LEU A 29 -14.35 9.02 22.89
N THR A 30 -14.37 10.21 23.52
CA THR A 30 -13.37 11.25 23.28
C THR A 30 -11.99 10.83 23.79
N LEU A 31 -11.91 10.17 24.93
CA LEU A 31 -10.63 9.66 25.46
C LEU A 31 -10.02 8.58 24.56
N LEU A 32 -10.83 7.70 23.97
CA LEU A 32 -10.38 6.70 23.00
C LEU A 32 -9.80 7.34 21.74
N ILE A 33 -10.44 8.40 21.23
CA ILE A 33 -9.96 9.11 20.04
C ILE A 33 -8.62 9.84 20.32
N VAL A 34 -8.49 10.48 21.47
CA VAL A 34 -7.26 11.21 21.86
C VAL A 34 -6.07 10.27 22.12
N SER A 35 -6.34 9.01 22.49
CA SER A 35 -5.29 8.01 22.74
C SER A 35 -4.67 7.43 21.46
N SER A 36 -5.25 7.72 20.29
CA SER A 36 -4.74 7.28 18.98
C SER A 36 -3.49 8.06 18.62
N SER A 37 -2.31 7.50 18.88
CA SER A 37 -1.05 8.08 18.43
C SER A 37 -0.91 7.91 16.92
N THR A 38 -0.96 9.01 16.16
CA THR A 38 -0.70 9.01 14.72
C THR A 38 0.81 8.98 14.47
N TYR A 39 1.37 7.78 14.33
CA TYR A 39 2.75 7.65 13.85
C TYR A 39 2.77 7.93 12.34
N ALA A 40 3.51 8.97 11.95
CA ALA A 40 3.86 9.16 10.54
C ALA A 40 4.65 7.94 10.08
N GLN A 41 4.25 7.33 8.97
CA GLN A 41 4.96 6.18 8.39
C GLN A 41 6.35 6.65 7.94
N ASP A 42 7.41 6.21 8.63
CA ASP A 42 8.78 6.41 8.15
C ASP A 42 8.97 5.52 6.90
N VAL A 43 8.96 6.16 5.74
CA VAL A 43 9.10 5.47 4.46
C VAL A 43 10.54 5.00 4.34
N LYS A 44 10.80 3.75 4.69
CA LYS A 44 12.10 3.09 4.47
C LYS A 44 12.41 3.07 2.97
N ARG A 45 13.26 3.99 2.53
CA ARG A 45 13.72 4.07 1.14
C ARG A 45 15.07 3.37 0.98
N PRO A 46 15.30 2.66 -0.13
CA PRO A 46 16.63 2.13 -0.43
C PRO A 46 17.62 3.29 -0.61
N LYS A 47 18.84 3.13 -0.10
CA LYS A 47 19.91 4.14 -0.24
C LYS A 47 20.47 4.22 -1.67
N LEU A 48 20.31 3.15 -2.45
CA LEU A 48 20.79 3.02 -3.81
C LEU A 48 19.81 2.19 -4.63
N VAL A 49 19.51 2.66 -5.83
CA VAL A 49 18.76 1.93 -6.86
C VAL A 49 19.66 1.81 -8.07
N VAL A 50 19.84 0.60 -8.58
CA VAL A 50 20.67 0.32 -9.76
C VAL A 50 19.76 -0.22 -10.87
N GLY A 51 19.66 0.51 -11.97
CA GLY A 51 19.01 0.05 -13.20
C GLY A 51 20.03 -0.61 -14.12
N ILE A 52 19.77 -1.85 -14.54
CA ILE A 52 20.62 -2.61 -15.47
C ILE A 52 19.75 -3.01 -16.66
N VAL A 53 20.16 -2.61 -17.85
CA VAL A 53 19.52 -3.00 -19.12
C VAL A 53 20.56 -3.74 -19.95
N VAL A 54 20.28 -5.01 -20.27
CA VAL A 54 21.13 -5.81 -21.15
C VAL A 54 20.55 -5.73 -22.55
N ASP A 55 21.30 -5.11 -23.47
CA ASP A 55 20.82 -4.92 -24.84
C ASP A 55 20.63 -6.26 -25.56
N GLN A 56 19.59 -6.32 -26.40
CA GLN A 56 19.21 -7.49 -27.19
C GLN A 56 19.02 -8.80 -26.38
N MET A 57 18.83 -8.72 -25.06
CA MET A 57 18.60 -9.89 -24.22
C MET A 57 17.19 -10.42 -24.37
N ARG A 58 17.05 -11.63 -24.90
CA ARG A 58 15.77 -12.33 -24.92
C ARG A 58 15.50 -13.02 -23.59
N PHE A 59 14.23 -13.04 -23.19
CA PHE A 59 13.79 -13.63 -21.92
C PHE A 59 14.12 -15.13 -21.81
N ASP A 60 14.04 -15.90 -22.91
CA ASP A 60 14.32 -17.33 -22.91
C ASP A 60 15.78 -17.67 -22.54
N TYR A 61 16.71 -16.74 -22.70
CA TYR A 61 18.12 -16.94 -22.33
C TYR A 61 18.33 -17.12 -20.83
N LEU A 62 17.43 -16.59 -19.99
CA LEU A 62 17.48 -16.79 -18.54
C LEU A 62 17.30 -18.26 -18.15
N TYR A 63 16.49 -19.00 -18.91
CA TYR A 63 16.22 -20.41 -18.66
C TYR A 63 17.13 -21.33 -19.48
N LYS A 64 17.35 -20.99 -20.76
CA LYS A 64 18.17 -21.80 -21.67
C LYS A 64 19.60 -22.01 -21.16
N TYR A 65 20.20 -20.97 -20.57
CA TYR A 65 21.56 -21.02 -20.06
C TYR A 65 21.64 -21.09 -18.53
N TYR A 66 20.54 -21.45 -17.87
CA TYR A 66 20.45 -21.44 -16.41
C TYR A 66 21.55 -22.29 -15.75
N SER A 67 21.87 -23.45 -16.31
CA SER A 67 22.95 -24.32 -15.81
C SER A 67 24.32 -23.64 -15.80
N PHE A 68 24.58 -22.73 -16.74
CA PHE A 68 25.86 -22.04 -16.89
C PHE A 68 26.01 -20.80 -15.99
N TYR A 69 24.93 -20.31 -15.37
CA TYR A 69 25.01 -19.14 -14.50
C TYR A 69 25.53 -19.49 -13.09
N GLY A 70 26.36 -18.63 -12.52
CA GLY A 70 26.74 -18.68 -11.10
C GLY A 70 25.59 -18.29 -10.16
N SER A 71 25.74 -18.56 -8.87
CA SER A 71 24.71 -18.30 -7.86
C SER A 71 24.44 -16.80 -7.62
N GLY A 72 25.45 -15.94 -7.74
CA GLY A 72 25.36 -14.52 -7.36
C GLY A 72 24.79 -13.54 -8.39
N GLY A 73 24.48 -14.00 -9.61
CA GLY A 73 24.04 -13.15 -10.73
C GLY A 73 22.56 -13.33 -11.10
N PHE A 74 22.29 -13.69 -12.36
CA PHE A 74 20.93 -13.93 -12.87
C PHE A 74 20.14 -14.95 -12.04
N LYS A 75 20.78 -16.02 -11.53
CA LYS A 75 20.12 -16.99 -10.64
C LYS A 75 19.55 -16.34 -9.38
N ARG A 76 20.32 -15.47 -8.73
CA ARG A 76 19.87 -14.73 -7.55
C ARG A 76 18.68 -13.84 -7.89
N LEU A 77 18.78 -13.07 -8.98
CA LEU A 77 17.70 -12.18 -9.42
C LEU A 77 16.40 -12.94 -9.71
N MET A 78 16.49 -14.13 -10.29
CA MET A 78 15.33 -14.96 -10.60
C MET A 78 14.71 -15.64 -9.37
N ASN A 79 15.53 -16.08 -8.41
CA ASN A 79 15.08 -16.90 -7.26
C ASN A 79 14.70 -16.06 -6.04
N GLU A 80 15.41 -14.96 -5.78
CA GLU A 80 15.21 -14.09 -4.62
C GLU A 80 14.51 -12.77 -4.97
N GLY A 81 14.47 -12.41 -6.26
CA GLY A 81 13.85 -11.19 -6.76
C GLY A 81 12.44 -11.40 -7.31
N SER A 82 11.91 -10.37 -7.96
CA SER A 82 10.66 -10.44 -8.71
C SER A 82 10.96 -10.66 -10.19
N ASN A 83 10.48 -11.78 -10.74
CA ASN A 83 10.67 -12.15 -12.14
C ASN A 83 9.34 -12.04 -12.91
N PHE A 84 9.27 -11.13 -13.88
CA PHE A 84 8.08 -10.89 -14.70
C PHE A 84 8.20 -11.64 -16.03
N THR A 85 7.53 -12.78 -16.14
CA THR A 85 7.57 -13.67 -17.32
C THR A 85 6.70 -13.18 -18.48
N PHE A 86 5.73 -12.31 -18.21
CA PHE A 86 4.80 -11.75 -19.20
C PHE A 86 5.00 -10.24 -19.40
N ALA A 87 6.25 -9.80 -19.48
CA ALA A 87 6.60 -8.42 -19.80
C ALA A 87 6.85 -8.27 -21.31
N HIS A 88 6.05 -7.44 -21.97
CA HIS A 88 6.15 -7.19 -23.42
C HIS A 88 6.26 -5.69 -23.69
N PHE A 89 6.97 -5.33 -24.76
CA PHE A 89 6.93 -3.97 -25.27
C PHE A 89 5.51 -3.65 -25.77
N ASN A 90 4.97 -2.53 -25.30
CA ASN A 90 3.65 -2.03 -25.71
C ASN A 90 3.74 -1.08 -26.92
N TYR A 91 4.82 -1.16 -27.69
CA TYR A 91 5.07 -0.38 -28.90
C TYR A 91 5.87 -1.21 -29.91
N GLU A 92 5.74 -0.86 -31.19
CA GLU A 92 6.34 -1.61 -32.30
C GLU A 92 7.84 -1.34 -32.47
N VAL A 93 8.29 -0.11 -32.19
CA VAL A 93 9.68 0.32 -32.42
C VAL A 93 10.61 -0.25 -31.35
N THR A 94 11.00 -1.51 -31.52
CA THR A 94 11.92 -2.24 -30.63
C THR A 94 13.40 -1.91 -30.94
N LYS A 95 13.73 -0.62 -30.91
CA LYS A 95 15.11 -0.12 -31.06
C LYS A 95 15.70 0.23 -29.69
N THR A 96 17.03 0.20 -29.59
CA THR A 96 17.77 0.45 -28.34
C THR A 96 17.37 1.78 -27.69
N ALA A 97 17.34 2.88 -28.45
CA ALA A 97 17.03 4.21 -27.94
C ALA A 97 15.60 4.34 -27.33
N PRO A 98 14.51 4.04 -28.07
CA PRO A 98 13.15 4.07 -27.49
C PRO A 98 12.96 3.06 -26.37
N GLY A 99 13.66 1.92 -26.42
CA GLY A 99 13.73 0.93 -25.34
C GLY A 99 14.19 1.51 -24.01
N HIS A 100 15.37 2.11 -24.02
CA HIS A 100 15.96 2.73 -22.82
C HIS A 100 15.10 3.87 -22.29
N ALA A 101 14.63 4.75 -23.17
CA ALA A 101 13.77 5.87 -22.77
C ALA A 101 12.48 5.38 -22.10
N SER A 102 11.83 4.35 -22.64
CA SER A 102 10.58 3.81 -22.08
C SER A 102 10.75 3.19 -20.69
N ILE A 103 11.88 2.51 -20.43
CA ILE A 103 12.18 1.86 -19.14
C ILE A 103 12.25 2.89 -18.01
N TYR A 104 12.86 4.05 -18.25
CA TYR A 104 13.09 5.07 -17.23
C TYR A 104 11.99 6.13 -17.14
N THR A 105 11.20 6.32 -18.21
CA THR A 105 10.09 7.27 -18.23
C THR A 105 8.74 6.64 -17.89
N GLY A 106 8.60 5.32 -18.05
CA GLY A 106 7.33 4.62 -17.83
C GLY A 106 6.27 4.92 -18.90
N THR A 107 6.65 5.51 -20.04
CA THR A 107 5.74 5.83 -21.15
C THR A 107 6.24 5.28 -22.49
N THR A 108 5.40 5.31 -23.52
CA THR A 108 5.73 4.80 -24.86
C THR A 108 6.50 5.83 -25.68
N PRO A 109 7.21 5.41 -26.75
CA PRO A 109 7.91 6.31 -27.67
C PRO A 109 7.06 7.44 -28.22
N PHE A 110 5.75 7.22 -28.41
CA PHE A 110 4.81 8.26 -28.80
C PHE A 110 4.86 9.51 -27.90
N TYR A 111 5.13 9.35 -26.60
CA TYR A 111 5.17 10.46 -25.64
C TYR A 111 6.57 11.01 -25.40
N HIS A 112 7.63 10.27 -25.72
CA HIS A 112 9.02 10.68 -25.42
C HIS A 112 9.92 10.88 -26.65
N GLY A 113 9.47 10.57 -27.87
CA GLY A 113 10.14 10.91 -29.13
C GLY A 113 10.32 9.73 -30.07
#